data_AF-K2BQ22-F1
#
_entry.id   AF-K2BQ22-F1
#
_cell.length_a   1.000
_cell.length_b   1.000
_cell.length_c   1.000
_cell.angle_alpha   90.00
_cell.angle_beta   90.00
_cell.angle_gamma   90.00
#
_symmetry.space_group_name_H-M   'P 1'
#
loop_
_entity.id
_entity.type
_entity.pdbx_description
1 polymer ?
#
loop_
_entity_poly.entity_id
_entity_poly.type
_entity_poly.pdbx_seq_one_letter_code
_entity_poly.pdbx_strand_id
1 'polypeptide(L)'
;ASIANGEGRFVFSTDLLAELERHEQILFKYCTADGLMSNEFPTTPNGAVWGTAGFCNPAGNVVAYMPHPERLEREGESLFSNLRLWLERPPKYKPYELKWKPQQTVVGTYQPVGNCLQFYVSLIITDNAAATIELALQQKGFQVKVARKTHWEVWHNPATNVEQLKQVLVQSGELLNTNKEIYNHTRNGNGETISFLVQDNQDFEGRAVTQKLKHRFGLEEIENIRKGLVWEITIPAKDQAERMAIATKILQTHILFNPYAQECSIIA
;
A
#
# COMPACT_ATOMS: atom_id res chain seq x y z
N ALA A 1 -6.54 -25.53 3.24
CA ALA A 1 -6.71 -24.83 1.93
C ALA A 1 -5.36 -24.36 1.42
N SER A 2 -5.08 -24.49 0.12
CA SER A 2 -3.82 -23.96 -0.44
C SER A 2 -3.80 -22.43 -0.31
N ILE A 3 -2.86 -21.88 0.45
CA ILE A 3 -2.64 -20.44 0.54
C ILE A 3 -1.63 -20.07 -0.54
N ALA A 4 -2.08 -19.33 -1.54
CA ALA A 4 -1.27 -18.93 -2.69
C ALA A 4 -1.62 -17.48 -3.08
N ASN A 5 -1.33 -16.54 -2.18
CA ASN A 5 -1.55 -15.12 -2.43
C ASN A 5 -0.34 -14.28 -1.95
N GLY A 6 0.06 -13.30 -2.76
CA GLY A 6 1.07 -12.31 -2.39
C GLY A 6 0.45 -11.02 -1.82
N GLU A 7 -0.81 -10.74 -2.15
CA GLU A 7 -1.53 -9.52 -1.78
C GLU A 7 -2.81 -9.86 -0.98
N GLY A 8 -2.80 -11.00 -0.29
CA GLY A 8 -4.02 -11.60 0.22
C GLY A 8 -4.56 -11.02 1.53
N ARG A 9 -3.95 -9.95 2.02
CA ARG A 9 -4.13 -9.46 3.39
C ARG A 9 -5.32 -8.51 3.49
N PHE A 10 -6.36 -8.91 4.23
CA PHE A 10 -7.41 -7.97 4.59
C PHE A 10 -6.92 -6.98 5.64
N VAL A 11 -7.20 -5.70 5.37
CA VAL A 11 -6.89 -4.57 6.24
C VAL A 11 -8.17 -3.76 6.40
N PHE A 12 -8.55 -3.50 7.65
CA PHE A 12 -9.71 -2.68 8.00
C PHE A 12 -9.26 -1.65 9.03
N SER A 13 -9.91 -0.49 9.05
CA SER A 13 -9.82 0.39 10.22
C SER A 13 -10.52 -0.25 11.42
N THR A 14 -10.11 0.14 12.63
CA THR A 14 -10.64 -0.44 13.88
C THR A 14 -12.15 -0.26 14.01
N ASP A 15 -12.68 0.87 13.57
CA ASP A 15 -14.11 1.18 13.59
C ASP A 15 -14.91 0.34 12.58
N LEU A 16 -14.40 0.14 11.36
CA LEU A 16 -15.03 -0.73 10.38
C LEU A 16 -15.00 -2.19 10.86
N LEU A 17 -13.88 -2.65 11.42
CA LEU A 17 -13.76 -4.01 11.94
C LEU A 17 -14.77 -4.29 13.06
N ALA A 18 -14.94 -3.34 13.99
CA ALA A 18 -15.93 -3.44 15.06
C ALA A 18 -17.37 -3.46 14.52
N GLU A 19 -17.66 -2.68 13.46
CA GLU A 19 -18.96 -2.69 12.79
C GLU A 19 -19.23 -4.05 12.13
N LEU A 20 -18.26 -4.61 11.40
CA LEU A 20 -18.37 -5.92 10.74
C LEU A 20 -18.54 -7.05 11.76
N GLU A 21 -17.83 -7.01 12.90
CA GLU A 21 -18.00 -8.00 13.96
C GLU A 21 -19.38 -7.91 14.62
N ARG A 22 -19.84 -6.69 14.94
CA ARG A 22 -21.16 -6.46 15.55
C ARG A 22 -22.30 -7.02 14.72
N HIS A 23 -22.15 -7.05 13.40
CA HIS A 23 -23.16 -7.55 12.46
C HIS A 23 -22.82 -8.92 11.88
N GLU A 24 -21.90 -9.67 12.50
CA GLU A 24 -21.55 -11.06 12.14
C GLU A 24 -21.08 -11.23 10.67
N GLN A 25 -20.43 -10.22 10.10
CA GLN A 25 -19.99 -10.25 8.71
C GLN A 25 -18.60 -10.81 8.50
N ILE A 26 -17.87 -11.12 9.57
CA ILE A 26 -16.60 -11.84 9.48
C ILE A 26 -16.91 -13.34 9.49
N LEU A 27 -16.99 -13.93 8.29
CA LEU A 27 -17.47 -15.30 8.11
C LEU A 27 -16.41 -16.36 8.39
N PHE A 28 -15.15 -16.05 8.08
CA PHE A 28 -14.06 -17.01 8.17
C PHE A 28 -12.85 -16.38 8.85
N LYS A 29 -12.24 -17.15 9.75
CA LYS A 29 -10.99 -16.80 10.42
C LYS A 29 -10.00 -17.96 10.34
N TYR A 30 -8.72 -17.65 10.19
CA TYR A 30 -7.66 -18.64 10.27
C TYR A 30 -7.41 -19.04 11.72
N CYS A 31 -7.36 -20.34 11.98
CA CYS A 31 -7.08 -20.88 13.30
C CYS A 31 -6.17 -22.10 13.20
N THR A 32 -5.57 -22.46 14.32
CA THR A 32 -4.86 -23.73 14.50
C THR A 32 -5.85 -24.91 14.48
N ALA A 33 -5.33 -26.15 14.43
CA ALA A 33 -6.16 -27.36 14.48
C ALA A 33 -7.04 -27.44 15.74
N ASP A 34 -6.60 -26.84 16.85
CA ASP A 34 -7.36 -26.77 18.11
C ASP A 34 -8.36 -25.60 18.16
N GLY A 35 -8.52 -24.87 17.05
CA GLY A 35 -9.38 -23.69 16.96
C GLY A 35 -8.80 -22.42 17.59
N LEU A 36 -7.54 -22.43 18.00
CA LEU A 36 -6.88 -21.24 18.55
C LEU A 36 -6.54 -20.24 17.46
N MET A 37 -6.93 -18.99 17.69
CA MET A 37 -6.68 -17.85 16.81
C MET A 37 -5.29 -17.24 17.05
N SER A 38 -4.60 -16.84 15.98
CA SER A 38 -3.38 -16.04 16.06
C SER A 38 -3.22 -15.22 14.79
N ASN A 39 -2.82 -13.95 14.92
CA ASN A 39 -2.53 -13.07 13.79
C ASN A 39 -1.16 -13.36 13.15
N GLU A 40 -0.37 -14.23 13.77
CA GLU A 40 0.99 -14.54 13.34
C GLU A 40 1.05 -15.73 12.38
N PHE A 41 2.10 -15.74 11.57
CA PHE A 41 2.48 -16.92 10.80
C PHE A 41 2.85 -18.09 11.73
N PRO A 42 2.50 -19.35 11.43
CA PRO A 42 1.81 -19.83 10.22
C PRO A 42 0.28 -19.78 10.31
N THR A 43 -0.29 -19.44 11.47
CA THR A 43 -1.75 -19.52 11.70
C THR A 43 -2.49 -18.56 10.78
N THR A 44 -2.14 -17.28 10.79
CA THR A 44 -2.63 -16.31 9.81
C THR A 44 -1.54 -16.08 8.76
N PRO A 45 -1.61 -16.75 7.61
CA PRO A 45 -0.50 -16.85 6.67
C PRO A 45 -0.21 -15.54 5.92
N ASN A 46 -1.21 -14.66 5.83
CA ASN A 46 -1.17 -13.40 5.10
C ASN A 46 -1.13 -12.17 6.05
N GLY A 47 -1.08 -12.38 7.37
CA GLY A 47 -1.15 -11.31 8.38
C GLY A 47 -2.45 -10.50 8.38
N ALA A 48 -3.57 -11.07 7.88
CA ALA A 48 -4.87 -10.40 7.90
C ALA A 48 -5.29 -10.02 9.32
N VAL A 49 -5.92 -8.85 9.48
CA VAL A 49 -6.38 -8.38 10.80
C VAL A 49 -7.37 -9.38 11.40
N TRP A 50 -7.16 -9.76 12.66
CA TRP A 50 -7.93 -10.78 13.39
C TRP A 50 -7.98 -12.15 12.71
N GLY A 51 -6.96 -12.47 11.90
CA GLY A 51 -6.93 -13.69 11.11
C GLY A 51 -8.08 -13.79 10.12
N THR A 52 -8.67 -12.67 9.68
CA THR A 52 -9.81 -12.68 8.77
C THR A 52 -9.45 -13.35 7.45
N ALA A 53 -10.20 -14.39 7.08
CA ALA A 53 -10.06 -15.14 5.84
C ALA A 53 -11.20 -14.85 4.86
N GLY A 54 -12.33 -14.31 5.33
CA GLY A 54 -13.41 -13.81 4.49
C GLY A 54 -14.49 -13.07 5.25
N PHE A 55 -15.21 -12.22 4.51
CA PHE A 55 -16.31 -11.40 5.03
C PHE A 55 -17.40 -11.20 3.98
N CYS A 56 -18.58 -10.72 4.39
CA CYS A 56 -19.71 -10.50 3.48
C CYS A 56 -20.28 -9.08 3.53
N ASN A 57 -21.06 -8.73 2.49
CA ASN A 57 -21.84 -7.50 2.47
C ASN A 57 -23.00 -7.54 3.51
N PRO A 58 -23.66 -6.40 3.82
CA PRO A 58 -24.74 -6.37 4.81
C PRO A 58 -25.93 -7.30 4.52
N ALA A 59 -26.16 -7.63 3.25
CA ALA A 59 -27.19 -8.57 2.83
C ALA A 59 -26.76 -10.05 2.93
N GLY A 60 -25.48 -10.33 3.21
CA GLY A 60 -24.90 -11.66 3.32
C GLY A 60 -24.86 -12.47 2.01
N ASN A 61 -25.18 -11.87 0.86
CA ASN A 61 -25.27 -12.56 -0.43
C ASN A 61 -24.05 -12.35 -1.33
N VAL A 62 -23.08 -11.54 -0.90
CA VAL A 62 -21.77 -11.36 -1.55
C VAL A 62 -20.69 -11.62 -0.52
N VAL A 63 -19.77 -12.54 -0.83
CA VAL A 63 -18.68 -12.94 0.06
C VAL A 63 -17.35 -12.67 -0.61
N ALA A 64 -16.48 -11.95 0.08
CA ALA A 64 -15.05 -11.90 -0.21
C ALA A 64 -14.35 -13.00 0.60
N TYR A 65 -13.57 -13.84 -0.07
CA TYR A 65 -12.92 -14.99 0.53
C TYR A 65 -11.54 -15.20 -0.10
N MET A 66 -10.51 -15.37 0.73
CA MET A 66 -9.12 -15.49 0.27
C MET A 66 -8.61 -16.92 0.13
N PRO A 67 -9.03 -17.89 0.96
CA PRO A 67 -8.75 -19.29 0.65
C PRO A 67 -9.35 -19.66 -0.71
N HIS A 68 -8.77 -20.67 -1.34
CA HIS A 68 -9.19 -21.19 -2.64
C HIS A 68 -9.96 -22.52 -2.47
N PRO A 69 -11.23 -22.49 -2.04
CA PRO A 69 -12.05 -23.68 -1.82
C PRO A 69 -12.26 -24.45 -3.13
N GLU A 70 -12.24 -23.76 -4.28
CA GLU A 70 -12.35 -24.38 -5.61
C GLU A 70 -11.20 -25.33 -5.94
N ARG A 71 -10.07 -25.22 -5.23
CA ARG A 71 -8.91 -26.13 -5.40
C ARG A 71 -9.00 -27.38 -4.53
N LEU A 72 -9.99 -27.45 -3.64
CA LEU A 72 -10.21 -28.59 -2.76
C LEU A 72 -11.34 -29.41 -3.36
N GLU A 73 -11.04 -30.60 -3.86
CA GLU A 73 -11.99 -31.47 -4.57
C GLU A 73 -13.36 -31.57 -3.87
N ARG A 74 -13.46 -32.42 -2.83
CA ARG A 74 -14.73 -32.66 -2.12
C ARG A 74 -14.94 -31.75 -0.92
N GLU A 75 -13.86 -31.27 -0.30
CA GLU A 75 -13.95 -30.45 0.91
C GLU A 75 -14.42 -29.02 0.62
N GLY A 76 -14.13 -28.50 -0.59
CA GLY A 76 -14.57 -27.18 -1.03
C GLY A 76 -16.06 -27.09 -1.39
N GLU A 77 -16.69 -28.21 -1.77
CA GLU A 77 -18.10 -28.27 -2.18
C GLU A 77 -19.06 -27.82 -1.07
N SER A 78 -18.67 -28.05 0.18
CA SER A 78 -19.46 -27.68 1.36
C SER A 78 -19.74 -26.18 1.41
N LEU A 79 -18.75 -25.33 1.10
CA LEU A 79 -18.92 -23.88 1.08
C LEU A 79 -19.92 -23.45 0.00
N PHE A 80 -19.73 -23.93 -1.22
CA PHE A 80 -20.59 -23.58 -2.35
C PHE A 80 -22.02 -24.09 -2.17
N SER A 81 -22.19 -25.28 -1.58
CA SER A 81 -23.50 -25.83 -1.25
C SER A 81 -24.23 -24.99 -0.21
N ASN A 82 -23.52 -24.53 0.83
CA ASN A 82 -24.10 -23.64 1.84
C ASN A 82 -24.45 -22.26 1.27
N LEU A 83 -23.60 -21.69 0.40
CA LEU A 83 -23.91 -20.44 -0.28
C LEU A 83 -25.15 -20.57 -1.17
N ARG A 84 -25.30 -21.68 -1.91
CA ARG A 84 -26.49 -21.98 -2.70
C ARG A 84 -27.74 -22.05 -1.81
N LEU A 85 -27.68 -22.80 -0.70
CA LEU A 85 -28.79 -22.92 0.25
C LEU A 85 -29.19 -21.55 0.83
N TRP A 86 -28.21 -20.69 1.13
CA TRP A 86 -28.46 -19.33 1.58
C TRP A 86 -29.21 -18.49 0.54
N LEU A 87 -28.84 -18.60 -0.75
CA LEU A 87 -29.50 -17.87 -1.83
C LEU A 87 -30.91 -18.40 -2.12
N GLU A 88 -31.11 -19.72 -2.08
CA GLU A 88 -32.42 -20.35 -2.30
C GLU A 88 -33.37 -20.16 -1.10
N ARG A 89 -32.82 -20.11 0.12
CA ARG A 89 -33.57 -20.04 1.39
C ARG A 89 -32.88 -19.08 2.35
N PRO A 90 -32.93 -17.76 2.07
CA PRO A 90 -32.26 -16.79 2.92
C PRO A 90 -32.90 -16.82 4.31
N PRO A 91 -32.10 -16.86 5.40
CA PRO A 91 -32.65 -16.77 6.73
C PRO A 91 -33.29 -15.40 6.94
N LYS A 92 -34.20 -15.33 7.91
CA LYS A 92 -34.78 -14.05 8.33
C LYS A 92 -33.69 -13.23 9.03
N TYR A 93 -33.04 -12.34 8.31
CA TYR A 93 -32.13 -11.35 8.88
C TYR A 93 -32.81 -9.98 8.94
N LYS A 94 -32.38 -9.16 9.90
CA LYS A 94 -32.77 -7.75 9.91
C LYS A 94 -31.81 -7.01 8.98
N PRO A 95 -32.30 -6.39 7.90
CA PRO A 95 -31.44 -5.56 7.06
C PRO A 95 -30.82 -4.47 7.92
N TYR A 96 -29.53 -4.26 7.74
CA TYR A 96 -28.83 -3.15 8.35
C TYR A 96 -28.08 -2.40 7.25
N GLU A 97 -27.96 -1.10 7.44
CA GLU A 97 -27.20 -0.24 6.55
C GLU A 97 -25.83 0.03 7.16
N LEU A 98 -24.76 -0.20 6.40
CA LEU A 98 -23.42 0.13 6.83
C LEU A 98 -23.29 1.66 6.96
N LYS A 99 -23.34 2.14 8.21
CA LYS A 99 -23.23 3.58 8.52
C LYS A 99 -21.80 4.09 8.43
N TRP A 100 -20.83 3.18 8.46
CA TRP A 100 -19.42 3.51 8.35
C TRP A 100 -19.13 4.17 7.00
N LYS A 101 -18.33 5.23 7.03
CA LYS A 101 -17.86 5.92 5.83
C LYS A 101 -16.33 6.00 5.90
N PRO A 102 -15.63 5.86 4.76
CA PRO A 102 -14.20 6.08 4.71
C PRO A 102 -13.86 7.46 5.26
N GLN A 103 -12.83 7.54 6.10
CA GLN A 103 -12.33 8.84 6.53
C GLN A 103 -11.75 9.58 5.32
N GLN A 104 -11.97 10.90 5.27
CA GLN A 104 -11.34 11.73 4.26
C GLN A 104 -9.82 11.71 4.45
N THR A 105 -9.11 11.56 3.35
CA THR A 105 -7.65 11.63 3.37
C THR A 105 -7.23 13.08 3.60
N VAL A 106 -6.49 13.30 4.68
CA VAL A 106 -5.77 14.56 4.94
C VAL A 106 -4.30 14.23 4.99
N VAL A 107 -3.50 14.94 4.20
CA VAL A 107 -2.04 14.73 4.13
C VAL A 107 -1.31 15.98 4.59
N GLY A 108 -0.25 15.78 5.37
CA GLY A 108 0.65 16.84 5.80
C GLY A 108 1.77 17.08 4.79
N THR A 109 2.60 18.09 5.07
CA THR A 109 3.85 18.30 4.35
C THR A 109 4.93 17.39 4.94
N TYR A 110 5.64 16.68 4.06
CA TYR A 110 6.77 15.84 4.44
C TYR A 110 8.03 16.69 4.66
N GLN A 111 8.76 16.39 5.72
CA GLN A 111 10.12 16.89 5.94
C GLN A 111 10.96 15.73 6.50
N PRO A 112 12.11 15.41 5.88
CA PRO A 112 13.02 14.41 6.45
C PRO A 112 13.56 14.92 7.79
N VAL A 113 13.67 14.03 8.77
CA VAL A 113 14.23 14.35 10.10
C VAL A 113 15.59 13.69 10.24
N GLY A 114 16.54 14.41 10.85
CA GLY A 114 17.89 13.90 11.12
C GLY A 114 18.80 13.86 9.89
N ASN A 115 19.88 13.08 9.97
CA ASN A 115 20.83 12.91 8.88
C ASN A 115 20.29 11.88 7.88
N CYS A 116 19.46 12.36 6.96
CA CYS A 116 18.78 11.52 5.98
C CYS A 116 19.18 11.91 4.55
N LEU A 117 19.74 10.94 3.82
CA LEU A 117 19.95 11.05 2.39
C LEU A 117 18.71 10.59 1.64
N GLN A 118 18.25 11.42 0.71
CA GLN A 118 17.11 11.11 -0.14
C GLN A 118 17.56 10.78 -1.55
N PHE A 119 17.12 9.64 -2.07
CA PHE A 119 17.32 9.25 -3.46
C PHE A 119 15.99 9.24 -4.19
N TYR A 120 15.90 9.97 -5.31
CA TYR A 120 14.75 9.93 -6.21
C TYR A 120 15.17 9.17 -7.46
N VAL A 121 14.58 8.00 -7.68
CA VAL A 121 14.97 7.08 -8.74
C VAL A 121 13.85 6.99 -9.76
N SER A 122 14.15 7.33 -11.02
CA SER A 122 13.20 7.27 -12.12
C SER A 122 13.54 6.14 -13.08
N LEU A 123 12.53 5.57 -13.72
CA LEU A 123 12.75 4.66 -14.84
C LEU A 123 13.24 5.44 -16.07
N ILE A 124 14.22 4.88 -16.75
CA ILE A 124 14.68 5.32 -18.07
C ILE A 124 13.70 4.83 -19.16
N ILE A 125 13.03 3.72 -18.88
CA ILE A 125 12.04 3.08 -19.75
C ILE A 125 10.62 3.57 -19.43
N THR A 126 9.66 3.18 -20.26
CA THR A 126 8.23 3.48 -20.05
C THR A 126 7.74 2.96 -18.71
N ASP A 127 7.12 3.85 -17.92
CA ASP A 127 6.47 3.48 -16.67
C ASP A 127 4.96 3.23 -16.91
N ASN A 128 4.61 1.95 -17.08
CA ASN A 128 3.22 1.55 -17.33
C ASN A 128 2.31 1.86 -16.12
N ALA A 129 2.83 1.83 -14.90
CA ALA A 129 2.02 2.14 -13.72
C ALA A 129 1.64 3.61 -13.70
N ALA A 130 2.59 4.51 -13.98
CA ALA A 130 2.30 5.94 -14.12
C ALA A 130 1.26 6.20 -15.23
N ALA A 131 1.38 5.54 -16.38
CA ALA A 131 0.42 5.65 -17.48
C ALA A 131 -0.99 5.15 -17.08
N THR A 132 -1.08 4.03 -16.36
CA THR A 132 -2.37 3.52 -15.87
C THR A 132 -3.02 4.47 -14.87
N ILE A 133 -2.25 5.04 -13.94
CA ILE A 133 -2.77 6.03 -12.99
C ILE A 133 -3.23 7.31 -13.71
N GLU A 134 -2.46 7.79 -14.69
CA GLU A 134 -2.84 8.94 -15.52
C GLU A 134 -4.20 8.70 -16.20
N LEU A 135 -4.38 7.55 -16.86
CA LEU A 135 -5.63 7.18 -17.52
C LEU A 135 -6.80 7.08 -16.52
N ALA A 136 -6.59 6.48 -15.35
CA ALA A 136 -7.61 6.35 -14.33
C ALA A 136 -8.07 7.72 -13.79
N LEU A 137 -7.14 8.67 -13.62
CA LEU A 137 -7.46 10.03 -13.22
C LEU A 137 -8.17 10.81 -14.33
N GLN A 138 -7.77 10.64 -15.59
CA GLN A 138 -8.44 11.23 -16.75
C GLN A 138 -9.89 10.73 -16.89
N GLN A 139 -10.14 9.44 -16.68
CA GLN A 139 -11.50 8.87 -16.67
C GLN A 139 -12.38 9.45 -15.55
N LYS A 140 -11.77 9.94 -14.46
CA LYS A 140 -12.46 10.68 -13.40
C LYS A 140 -12.57 12.19 -13.66
N GLY A 141 -12.16 12.65 -14.85
CA GLY A 141 -12.27 14.05 -15.28
C GLY A 141 -11.09 14.93 -14.90
N PHE A 142 -9.99 14.38 -14.39
CA PHE A 142 -8.78 15.14 -14.06
C PHE A 142 -7.85 15.23 -15.28
N GLN A 143 -7.62 16.44 -15.77
CA GLN A 143 -6.63 16.70 -16.82
C GLN A 143 -5.25 16.84 -16.17
N VAL A 144 -4.50 15.75 -16.09
CA VAL A 144 -3.20 15.72 -15.41
C VAL A 144 -2.15 14.94 -16.21
N LYS A 145 -0.88 15.19 -15.88
CA LYS A 145 0.22 14.29 -16.23
C LYS A 145 0.79 13.64 -14.98
N VAL A 146 1.10 12.35 -15.09
CA VAL A 146 1.61 11.57 -13.95
C VAL A 146 2.99 11.04 -14.27
N ALA A 147 3.93 11.31 -13.38
CA ALA A 147 5.22 10.65 -13.31
C ALA A 147 5.37 9.94 -11.96
N ARG A 148 6.24 8.94 -11.93
CA ARG A 148 6.49 8.10 -10.77
C ARG A 148 7.98 7.98 -10.52
N LYS A 149 8.37 8.05 -9.25
CA LYS A 149 9.75 7.81 -8.80
C LYS A 149 9.74 6.85 -7.62
N THR A 150 10.69 5.93 -7.59
CA THR A 150 11.04 5.25 -6.33
C THR A 150 11.80 6.24 -5.48
N HIS A 151 11.45 6.33 -4.21
CA HIS A 151 12.11 7.21 -3.25
C HIS A 151 12.77 6.37 -2.16
N TRP A 152 14.01 6.67 -1.84
CA TRP A 152 14.72 6.03 -0.74
C TRP A 152 15.18 7.07 0.26
N GLU A 153 14.99 6.76 1.52
CA GLU A 153 15.48 7.53 2.65
C GLU A 153 16.50 6.68 3.37
N VAL A 154 17.73 7.19 3.49
CA VAL A 154 18.84 6.50 4.13
C VAL A 154 19.31 7.34 5.30
N TRP A 155 18.93 6.94 6.51
CA TRP A 155 19.43 7.54 7.73
C TRP A 155 20.81 7.00 8.07
N HIS A 156 21.70 7.88 8.48
CA HIS A 156 23.08 7.54 8.77
C HIS A 156 23.64 8.31 9.97
N ASN A 157 24.71 7.78 10.54
CA ASN A 157 25.41 8.43 11.64
C ASN A 157 25.92 9.84 11.22
N PRO A 158 25.95 10.83 12.14
CA PRO A 158 26.41 12.19 11.81
C PRO A 158 27.87 12.28 11.31
N ALA A 159 28.72 11.31 11.67
CA ALA A 159 30.14 11.27 11.30
C ALA A 159 30.40 10.68 9.90
N THR A 160 29.35 10.22 9.21
CA THR A 160 29.48 9.54 7.91
C THR A 160 29.93 10.48 6.81
N ASN A 161 30.87 10.02 5.98
CA ASN A 161 31.19 10.68 4.71
C ASN A 161 30.05 10.45 3.72
N VAL A 162 29.14 11.41 3.64
CA VAL A 162 27.93 11.36 2.81
C VAL A 162 28.24 11.07 1.35
N GLU A 163 29.31 11.66 0.79
CA GLU A 163 29.56 11.55 -0.64
C GLU A 163 30.14 10.19 -1.03
N GLN A 164 31.00 9.65 -0.15
CA GLN A 164 31.43 8.26 -0.27
C GLN A 164 30.26 7.29 -0.11
N LEU A 165 29.39 7.50 0.90
CA LEU A 165 28.22 6.66 1.13
C LEU A 165 27.29 6.65 -0.08
N LYS A 166 26.98 7.82 -0.66
CA LYS A 166 26.17 7.91 -1.88
C LYS A 166 26.76 7.11 -3.04
N GLN A 167 28.07 7.21 -3.26
CA GLN A 167 28.74 6.46 -4.32
C GLN A 167 28.60 4.95 -4.11
N VAL A 168 28.86 4.46 -2.88
CA VAL A 168 28.72 3.04 -2.57
C VAL A 168 27.28 2.56 -2.71
N LEU A 169 26.29 3.35 -2.25
CA LEU A 169 24.87 3.02 -2.38
C LEU A 169 24.44 2.88 -3.84
N VAL A 170 24.85 3.80 -4.71
CA VAL A 170 24.55 3.72 -6.15
C VAL A 170 25.25 2.52 -6.79
N GLN A 171 26.52 2.29 -6.46
CA GLN A 171 27.31 1.18 -7.02
C GLN A 171 26.88 -0.20 -6.51
N SER A 172 26.26 -0.27 -5.33
CA SER A 172 25.77 -1.53 -4.73
C SER A 172 24.70 -2.21 -5.59
N GLY A 173 23.94 -1.41 -6.35
CA GLY A 173 22.78 -1.88 -7.12
C GLY A 173 21.56 -2.24 -6.27
N GLU A 174 21.59 -2.03 -4.95
CA GLU A 174 20.47 -2.40 -4.06
C GLU A 174 19.35 -1.34 -4.03
N LEU A 175 19.67 -0.07 -4.26
CA LEU A 175 18.67 1.02 -4.32
C LEU A 175 18.14 1.29 -5.73
N LEU A 176 18.96 1.04 -6.75
CA LEU A 176 18.58 1.22 -8.14
C LEU A 176 19.39 0.30 -9.06
N ASN A 177 18.77 -0.10 -10.16
CA ASN A 177 19.41 -0.77 -11.28
C ASN A 177 19.75 0.24 -12.38
N THR A 178 21.01 0.63 -12.47
CA THR A 178 21.50 1.65 -13.42
C THR A 178 21.27 1.33 -14.90
N ASN A 179 20.94 0.08 -15.26
CA ASN A 179 20.58 -0.27 -16.64
C ASN A 179 19.15 0.15 -17.03
N LYS A 180 18.27 0.35 -16.05
CA LYS A 180 16.84 0.65 -16.25
C LYS A 180 16.38 1.92 -15.53
N GLU A 181 17.17 2.38 -14.58
CA GLU A 181 16.82 3.42 -13.63
C GLU A 181 17.94 4.46 -13.52
N ILE A 182 17.55 5.69 -13.24
CA ILE A 182 18.46 6.82 -13.04
C ILE A 182 18.16 7.51 -11.71
N TYR A 183 19.22 7.81 -10.96
CA TYR A 183 19.13 8.62 -9.76
C TYR A 183 19.08 10.11 -10.12
N ASN A 184 17.92 10.71 -9.87
CA ASN A 184 17.66 12.13 -10.00
C ASN A 184 17.98 12.81 -8.67
N HIS A 185 18.86 13.82 -8.70
CA HIS A 185 19.23 14.57 -7.50
C HIS A 185 18.11 15.50 -7.02
N THR A 186 17.08 15.72 -7.86
CA THR A 186 15.96 16.63 -7.59
C THR A 186 14.62 16.00 -7.94
N ARG A 187 13.57 16.52 -7.28
CA ARG A 187 12.17 16.33 -7.70
C ARG A 187 11.91 17.14 -8.98
N ASN A 188 10.85 16.82 -9.72
CA ASN A 188 10.47 17.63 -10.88
C ASN A 188 10.21 19.07 -10.43
N GLY A 189 10.96 20.01 -11.01
CA GLY A 189 11.03 21.41 -10.58
C GLY A 189 10.03 22.33 -11.26
N ASN A 190 9.04 21.82 -11.99
CA ASN A 190 8.01 22.66 -12.57
C ASN A 190 7.02 23.07 -11.46
N GLY A 191 6.80 24.38 -11.30
CA GLY A 191 5.87 24.93 -10.32
C GLY A 191 4.39 24.54 -10.53
N GLU A 192 4.11 23.63 -11.48
CA GLU A 192 2.81 23.05 -11.79
C GLU A 192 2.62 21.64 -11.22
N THR A 193 3.66 21.05 -10.65
CA THR A 193 3.63 19.68 -10.12
C THR A 193 3.45 19.67 -8.62
N ILE A 194 2.59 18.76 -8.16
CA ILE A 194 2.50 18.38 -6.75
C ILE A 194 3.06 16.97 -6.60
N SER A 195 3.97 16.79 -5.66
CA SER A 195 4.61 15.50 -5.37
C SER A 195 3.99 14.88 -4.12
N PHE A 196 3.45 13.67 -4.25
CA PHE A 196 2.92 12.89 -3.13
C PHE A 196 3.89 11.76 -2.81
N LEU A 197 4.46 11.78 -1.61
CA LEU A 197 5.21 10.67 -1.04
C LEU A 197 4.24 9.67 -0.44
N VAL A 198 4.29 8.44 -0.93
CA VAL A 198 3.53 7.29 -0.42
C VAL A 198 4.52 6.29 0.17
N GLN A 199 4.30 5.91 1.42
CA GLN A 199 5.18 4.97 2.13
C GLN A 199 4.35 3.87 2.77
N ASP A 200 4.82 2.62 2.64
CA ASP A 200 4.18 1.50 3.31
C ASP A 200 4.42 1.60 4.83
N ASN A 201 3.40 1.29 5.62
CA ASN A 201 3.47 1.33 7.08
C ASN A 201 4.46 0.29 7.63
N GLN A 202 4.64 -0.82 6.93
CA GLN A 202 5.53 -1.89 7.33
C GLN A 202 6.86 -1.85 6.59
N ASP A 203 6.94 -1.42 5.33
CA ASP A 203 8.18 -1.31 4.54
C ASP A 203 9.18 -2.47 4.72
N PHE A 204 8.78 -3.66 4.28
CA PHE A 204 9.65 -4.85 4.31
C PHE A 204 10.87 -4.71 3.40
N GLU A 205 10.74 -3.96 2.31
CA GLU A 205 11.81 -3.82 1.32
C GLU A 205 12.94 -2.93 1.85
N GLY A 206 12.61 -1.79 2.48
CA GLY A 206 13.59 -0.94 3.15
C GLY A 206 14.39 -1.70 4.22
N ARG A 207 13.72 -2.52 5.04
CA ARG A 207 14.40 -3.41 6.00
C ARG A 207 15.32 -4.43 5.33
N ALA A 208 14.84 -5.10 4.28
CA ALA A 208 15.65 -6.09 3.56
C ALA A 208 16.88 -5.46 2.91
N VAL A 209 16.73 -4.29 2.29
CA VAL A 209 17.85 -3.53 1.70
C VAL A 209 18.83 -3.08 2.78
N THR A 210 18.34 -2.60 3.93
CA THR A 210 19.19 -2.26 5.08
C THR A 210 20.07 -3.44 5.50
N GLN A 211 19.47 -4.62 5.69
CA GLN A 211 20.19 -5.83 6.09
C GLN A 211 21.23 -6.24 5.05
N LYS A 212 20.90 -6.22 3.76
CA LYS A 212 21.86 -6.53 2.70
C LYS A 212 23.02 -5.55 2.67
N LEU A 213 22.76 -4.25 2.79
CA LEU A 213 23.82 -3.23 2.78
C LEU A 213 24.78 -3.37 3.97
N LYS A 214 24.25 -3.67 5.15
CA LYS A 214 25.10 -3.98 6.33
C LYS A 214 25.90 -5.26 6.13
N HIS A 215 25.23 -6.38 5.88
CA HIS A 215 25.89 -7.69 5.86
C HIS A 215 26.79 -7.93 4.64
N ARG A 216 26.42 -7.41 3.46
CA ARG A 216 27.14 -7.68 2.21
C ARG A 216 28.14 -6.57 1.85
N PHE A 217 27.84 -5.33 2.21
CA PHE A 217 28.67 -4.17 1.86
C PHE A 217 29.35 -3.51 3.06
N GLY A 218 29.10 -3.99 4.29
CA GLY A 218 29.77 -3.52 5.50
C GLY A 218 29.37 -2.11 5.94
N LEU A 219 28.21 -1.62 5.49
CA LEU A 219 27.75 -0.25 5.74
C LEU A 219 27.05 -0.13 7.10
N GLU A 220 27.81 -0.32 8.18
CA GLU A 220 27.31 -0.26 9.56
C GLU A 220 26.89 1.15 9.99
N GLU A 221 27.32 2.19 9.26
CA GLU A 221 26.92 3.57 9.48
C GLU A 221 25.47 3.89 9.11
N ILE A 222 24.79 2.99 8.38
CA ILE A 222 23.37 3.13 8.03
C ILE A 222 22.53 2.77 9.26
N GLU A 223 21.70 3.69 9.73
CA GLU A 223 20.81 3.44 10.87
C GLU A 223 19.54 2.72 10.40
N ASN A 224 18.93 3.23 9.34
CA ASN A 224 17.69 2.73 8.77
C ASN A 224 17.57 3.12 7.29
N ILE A 225 16.82 2.32 6.52
CA ILE A 225 16.40 2.69 5.16
C ILE A 225 14.90 2.54 5.05
N ARG A 226 14.24 3.57 4.52
CA ARG A 226 12.83 3.52 4.17
C ARG A 226 12.65 3.64 2.66
N LYS A 227 11.83 2.76 2.09
CA LYS A 227 11.37 2.86 0.70
C LYS A 227 10.05 3.62 0.65
N GLY A 228 9.92 4.47 -0.36
CA GLY A 228 8.70 5.16 -0.72
C GLY A 228 8.48 5.20 -2.22
N LEU A 229 7.32 5.71 -2.59
CA LEU A 229 6.93 6.00 -3.95
C LEU A 229 6.54 7.48 -4.03
N VAL A 230 7.06 8.19 -5.00
CA VAL A 230 6.68 9.58 -5.25
C VAL A 230 5.86 9.64 -6.53
N TRP A 231 4.60 10.04 -6.38
CA TRP A 231 3.73 10.42 -7.49
C TRP A 231 3.90 11.90 -7.77
N GLU A 232 4.44 12.24 -8.93
CA GLU A 232 4.55 13.60 -9.42
C GLU A 232 3.36 13.87 -10.34
N ILE A 233 2.41 14.70 -9.90
CA ILE A 233 1.20 15.03 -10.66
C ILE A 233 1.29 16.47 -11.13
N THR A 234 1.47 16.65 -12.43
CA THR A 234 1.39 17.95 -13.09
C THR A 234 -0.07 18.30 -13.29
N ILE A 235 -0.51 19.40 -12.69
CA ILE A 235 -1.90 19.85 -12.68
C ILE A 235 -1.95 21.25 -13.33
N PRO A 236 -2.47 21.36 -14.57
CA PRO A 236 -2.76 22.65 -15.18
C PRO A 236 -3.82 23.38 -14.35
N ALA A 237 -3.45 24.53 -13.81
CA ALA A 237 -4.31 25.36 -12.96
C ALA A 237 -3.89 26.83 -13.07
N LYS A 238 -4.81 27.76 -12.81
CA LYS A 238 -4.56 29.20 -12.90
C LYS A 238 -3.62 29.69 -11.80
N ASP A 239 -3.72 29.08 -10.62
CA ASP A 239 -2.94 29.42 -9.44
C ASP A 239 -2.72 28.20 -8.53
N GLN A 240 -1.91 28.40 -7.49
CA GLN A 240 -1.56 27.35 -6.52
C GLN A 240 -2.75 26.89 -5.68
N ALA A 241 -3.74 27.75 -5.42
CA ALA A 241 -4.90 27.41 -4.60
C ALA A 241 -5.85 26.47 -5.36
N GLU A 242 -6.13 26.77 -6.64
CA GLU A 242 -6.85 25.89 -7.54
C GLU A 242 -6.14 24.55 -7.70
N ARG A 243 -4.81 24.59 -7.86
CA ARG A 243 -3.99 23.38 -7.96
C ARG A 243 -4.11 22.49 -6.73
N MET A 244 -3.98 23.07 -5.54
CA MET A 244 -4.13 22.37 -4.27
C MET A 244 -5.54 21.82 -4.05
N ALA A 245 -6.57 22.52 -4.52
CA ALA A 245 -7.94 22.04 -4.49
C ALA A 245 -8.15 20.82 -5.40
N ILE A 246 -7.57 20.82 -6.61
CA ILE A 246 -7.60 19.66 -7.51
C ILE A 246 -6.81 18.49 -6.91
N ALA A 247 -5.62 18.73 -6.40
CA ALA A 247 -4.81 17.73 -5.70
C ALA A 247 -5.56 17.06 -4.54
N THR A 248 -6.25 17.87 -3.71
CA THR A 248 -7.08 17.35 -2.61
C THR A 248 -8.19 16.44 -3.13
N LYS A 249 -8.85 16.79 -4.25
CA LYS A 249 -9.88 15.94 -4.87
C LYS A 249 -9.29 14.64 -5.41
N ILE A 250 -8.09 14.68 -5.99
CA ILE A 250 -7.38 13.49 -6.47
C ILE A 250 -7.08 12.54 -5.30
N LEU A 251 -6.63 13.06 -4.15
CA LEU A 251 -6.36 12.23 -2.96
C LEU A 251 -7.61 11.48 -2.46
N GLN A 252 -8.80 12.11 -2.52
CA GLN A 252 -10.05 11.45 -2.12
C GLN A 252 -10.47 10.32 -3.07
N THR A 253 -9.83 10.17 -4.23
CA THR A 253 -10.09 9.01 -5.10
C THR A 253 -9.44 7.72 -4.61
N HIS A 254 -8.47 7.81 -3.70
CA HIS A 254 -7.63 6.70 -3.23
C HIS A 254 -6.93 5.91 -4.36
N ILE A 255 -6.79 6.51 -5.55
CA ILE A 255 -6.06 5.89 -6.67
C ILE A 255 -4.55 5.87 -6.41
N LEU A 256 -4.03 6.90 -5.73
CA LEU A 256 -2.58 7.06 -5.53
C LEU A 256 -2.02 6.15 -4.43
N PHE A 257 -2.83 5.82 -3.43
CA PHE A 257 -2.40 5.01 -2.29
C PHE A 257 -3.59 4.43 -1.52
N ASN A 258 -3.32 3.37 -0.76
CA ASN A 258 -4.26 2.76 0.17
C ASN A 258 -4.11 3.37 1.59
N PRO A 259 -5.08 4.15 2.09
CA PRO A 259 -4.97 4.83 3.39
C PRO A 259 -4.94 3.89 4.60
N TYR A 260 -5.24 2.61 4.44
CA TYR A 260 -5.21 1.64 5.53
C TYR A 260 -3.86 0.91 5.67
N ALA A 261 -3.04 0.94 4.62
CA ALA A 261 -1.75 0.24 4.59
C ALA A 261 -0.55 1.18 4.35
N GLN A 262 -0.82 2.40 3.90
CA GLN A 262 0.19 3.34 3.47
C GLN A 262 -0.08 4.73 4.05
N GLU A 263 1.00 5.43 4.36
CA GLU A 263 1.01 6.85 4.67
C GLU A 263 1.21 7.66 3.39
N CYS A 264 0.61 8.84 3.32
CA CYS A 264 0.81 9.78 2.23
C CYS A 264 1.14 11.17 2.78
N SER A 265 2.11 11.84 2.18
CA SER A 265 2.50 13.22 2.50
C SER A 265 2.81 14.01 1.23
N ILE A 266 2.66 15.33 1.28
CA ILE A 266 3.07 16.23 0.18
C ILE A 266 4.54 16.58 0.39
N ILE A 267 5.38 16.38 -0.61
CA ILE A 267 6.76 16.91 -0.57
C ILE A 267 6.75 18.28 -1.27
N ALA A 268 7.11 19.33 -0.52
CA ALA A 268 7.30 20.69 -1.01
C ALA A 268 8.71 20.86 -1.57
#